data_AF-A0A520JVA5-F1
#
_entry.id   AF-A0A520JVA5-F1
#
_cell.length_a   1.000
_cell.length_b   1.000
_cell.length_c   1.000
_cell.angle_alpha   90.00
_cell.angle_beta   90.00
_cell.angle_gamma   90.00
#
_symmetry.space_group_name_H-M   'P 1'
#
loop_
_entity.id
_entity.type
_entity.pdbx_description
1 polymer ?
#
loop_
_entity_poly.entity_id
_entity_poly.type
_entity_poly.pdbx_seq_one_letter_code
_entity_poly.pdbx_strand_id
1 'polypeptide(L)'
;MIAGACPIGVENTDLFLDNVSELTGRPVPVELRQNRGRLIDAIIDVQFKVAQKKVAIFADPDVASGMARFVHELWMDPAIVATGTESKEFVKDVQAIASQTGHEIEIIPGCDLYELHEAIKRVGVDLLMGNTHGKVIADDEKIAFARLGFPVYDRVGYQRIPIIGYNGGINLVDRIANAILDHGDA
;
A
#
# COMPACT_ATOMS: atom_id res chain seq x y z
N MET A 1 13.04 -4.73 17.29
CA MET A 1 11.64 -4.89 17.73
C MET A 1 11.03 -5.96 16.82
N ILE A 2 10.34 -6.97 17.36
CA ILE A 2 9.90 -8.15 16.58
C ILE A 2 8.95 -7.77 15.44
N ALA A 3 8.11 -6.75 15.64
CA ALA A 3 7.09 -6.35 14.67
C ALA A 3 7.65 -5.69 13.40
N GLY A 4 8.79 -5.01 13.47
CA GLY A 4 9.35 -4.28 12.31
C GLY A 4 8.35 -3.31 11.67
N ALA A 5 8.48 -3.09 10.36
CA ALA A 5 7.46 -2.42 9.55
C ALA A 5 6.20 -3.30 9.43
N CYS A 6 5.03 -2.70 9.16
CA CYS A 6 3.79 -3.44 8.97
C CYS A 6 3.97 -4.50 7.86
N PRO A 7 3.65 -5.80 8.09
CA PRO A 7 3.95 -6.89 7.16
C PRO A 7 3.01 -6.91 5.95
N ILE A 8 3.10 -5.87 5.12
CA ILE A 8 2.40 -5.71 3.85
C ILE A 8 3.42 -5.90 2.73
N GLY A 9 3.06 -6.72 1.73
CA GLY A 9 3.93 -7.04 0.61
C GLY A 9 4.89 -8.19 0.87
N VAL A 10 5.90 -8.34 0.01
CA VAL A 10 6.90 -9.40 0.06
C VAL A 10 7.95 -9.09 1.12
N GLU A 11 8.63 -7.95 1.03
CA GLU A 11 9.81 -7.66 1.85
C GLU A 11 9.46 -7.54 3.34
N ASN A 12 8.41 -6.77 3.67
CA ASN A 12 8.00 -6.62 5.06
C ASN A 12 7.47 -7.93 5.66
N THR A 13 6.83 -8.77 4.85
CA THR A 13 6.38 -10.10 5.31
C THR A 13 7.55 -11.04 5.53
N ASP A 14 8.54 -11.05 4.62
CA ASP A 14 9.78 -11.81 4.75
C ASP A 14 10.50 -11.41 6.05
N LEU A 15 10.70 -10.10 6.28
CA LEU A 15 11.34 -9.58 7.49
C LEU A 15 10.59 -9.99 8.77
N PHE A 16 9.26 -9.92 8.77
CA PHE A 16 8.46 -10.35 9.91
C PHE A 16 8.65 -11.84 10.20
N LEU A 17 8.60 -12.70 9.18
CA LEU A 17 8.77 -14.14 9.33
C LEU A 17 10.20 -14.51 9.76
N ASP A 18 11.20 -13.81 9.25
CA ASP A 18 12.60 -14.00 9.64
C ASP A 18 12.81 -13.63 11.12
N ASN A 19 12.27 -12.50 11.58
CA ASN A 19 12.32 -12.10 12.99
C ASN A 19 11.62 -13.12 13.90
N VAL A 20 10.48 -13.67 13.48
CA VAL A 20 9.76 -14.71 14.23
C VAL A 20 10.56 -16.02 14.25
N SER A 21 11.16 -16.39 13.11
CA SER A 21 12.01 -17.58 12.99
C SER A 21 13.23 -17.48 13.89
N GLU A 22 13.92 -16.33 13.90
CA GLU A 22 15.06 -16.06 14.78
C GLU A 22 14.68 -16.16 16.26
N LEU A 23 13.57 -15.51 16.65
CA LEU A 23 13.11 -15.50 18.04
C LEU A 23 12.71 -16.89 18.55
N THR A 24 12.07 -17.69 17.69
CA THR A 24 11.52 -19.00 18.07
C THR A 24 12.49 -20.15 17.83
N GLY A 25 13.57 -19.92 17.06
CA GLY A 25 14.48 -20.97 16.56
C GLY A 25 13.79 -21.96 15.62
N ARG A 26 12.60 -21.64 15.09
CA ARG A 26 11.82 -22.51 14.21
C ARG A 26 11.89 -22.02 12.77
N PRO A 27 12.18 -22.88 11.80
CA PRO A 27 12.24 -22.47 10.41
C PRO A 27 10.85 -22.06 9.89
N VAL A 28 10.83 -21.14 8.93
CA VAL A 28 9.62 -20.75 8.21
C VAL A 28 9.02 -21.96 7.47
N PRO A 29 7.73 -22.31 7.71
CA PRO A 29 7.07 -23.45 7.06
C PRO A 29 7.08 -23.36 5.53
N VAL A 30 7.07 -24.52 4.86
CA VAL A 30 7.09 -24.60 3.39
C VAL A 30 5.85 -23.95 2.78
N GLU A 31 4.70 -24.08 3.43
CA GLU A 31 3.41 -23.52 3.01
C GLU A 31 3.47 -21.99 2.91
N LEU A 32 4.18 -21.32 3.83
CA LEU A 32 4.36 -19.86 3.77
C LEU A 32 5.26 -19.46 2.61
N ARG A 33 6.32 -20.24 2.34
CA ARG A 33 7.17 -20.03 1.15
C ARG A 33 6.40 -20.24 -0.16
N GLN A 34 5.45 -21.17 -0.19
CA GLN A 34 4.56 -21.34 -1.33
C GLN A 34 3.64 -20.13 -1.51
N ASN A 35 3.08 -19.57 -0.43
CA ASN A 35 2.28 -18.34 -0.50
C ASN A 35 3.12 -17.14 -0.99
N ARG A 36 4.38 -17.04 -0.57
CA ARG A 36 5.33 -16.05 -1.12
C ARG A 36 5.48 -16.18 -2.62
N GLY A 37 5.67 -17.40 -3.12
CA GLY A 37 5.74 -17.68 -4.56
C GLY A 37 4.48 -17.25 -5.31
N ARG A 38 3.29 -17.53 -4.76
CA ARG A 38 2.00 -17.09 -5.35
C ARG A 38 1.85 -15.57 -5.38
N LEU A 39 2.33 -14.87 -4.36
CA LEU A 39 2.32 -13.41 -4.37
C LEU A 39 3.21 -12.87 -5.50
N ILE A 40 4.43 -13.40 -5.64
CA ILE A 40 5.34 -12.96 -6.72
C ILE A 40 4.75 -13.25 -8.10
N ASP A 41 4.13 -14.40 -8.29
CA ASP A 41 3.41 -14.77 -9.51
C ASP A 41 2.31 -13.74 -9.84
N ALA A 42 1.45 -13.43 -8.86
CA ALA A 42 0.40 -12.42 -9.00
C ALA A 42 0.94 -11.02 -9.34
N ILE A 43 2.08 -10.62 -8.76
CA ILE A 43 2.75 -9.34 -9.07
C ILE A 43 3.18 -9.30 -10.55
N ILE A 44 3.76 -10.38 -11.05
CA ILE A 44 4.24 -10.49 -12.44
C ILE A 44 3.05 -10.42 -13.41
N ASP A 45 1.95 -11.10 -13.10
CA ASP A 45 0.75 -11.14 -13.95
C ASP A 45 0.16 -9.74 -14.20
N VAL A 46 0.20 -8.86 -13.20
CA VAL A 46 -0.39 -7.51 -13.30
C VAL A 46 0.59 -6.43 -13.76
N GLN A 47 1.90 -6.72 -13.86
CA GLN A 47 2.94 -5.70 -14.04
C GLN A 47 2.67 -4.78 -15.23
N PHE A 48 2.18 -5.33 -16.36
CA PHE A 48 1.94 -4.57 -17.59
C PHE A 48 0.79 -3.57 -17.48
N LYS A 49 -0.05 -3.72 -16.45
CA LYS A 49 -1.20 -2.84 -16.20
C LYS A 49 -0.89 -1.79 -15.14
N VAL A 50 -0.08 -2.13 -14.15
CA VAL A 50 0.12 -1.28 -12.96
C VAL A 50 1.45 -0.53 -12.96
N ALA A 51 2.48 -1.03 -13.64
CA ALA A 51 3.82 -0.44 -13.57
C ALA A 51 3.84 1.05 -13.95
N GLN A 52 4.74 1.79 -13.29
CA GLN A 52 4.98 3.23 -13.44
C GLN A 52 3.80 4.15 -13.11
N LYS A 53 2.67 3.62 -12.65
CA LYS A 53 1.56 4.44 -12.18
C LYS A 53 1.91 5.13 -10.87
N LYS A 54 1.51 6.39 -10.77
CA LYS A 54 1.67 7.22 -9.57
C LYS A 54 0.54 6.95 -8.58
N VAL A 55 0.88 6.76 -7.32
CA VAL A 55 -0.06 6.37 -6.27
C VAL A 55 -0.03 7.37 -5.12
N ALA A 56 -1.20 7.87 -4.75
CA ALA A 56 -1.41 8.55 -3.48
C ALA A 56 -1.94 7.54 -2.44
N ILE A 57 -1.34 7.51 -1.26
CA ILE A 57 -1.72 6.61 -0.16
C ILE A 57 -2.15 7.45 1.03
N PHE A 58 -3.35 7.20 1.54
CA PHE A 58 -3.87 7.81 2.76
C PHE A 58 -4.42 6.75 3.72
N ALA A 59 -3.69 6.51 4.82
CA ALA A 59 -4.04 5.50 5.82
C ALA A 59 -3.42 5.82 7.19
N ASP A 60 -3.65 4.96 8.18
CA ASP A 60 -2.93 5.01 9.45
C ASP A 60 -1.42 4.85 9.23
N PRO A 61 -0.57 5.45 10.09
CA PRO A 61 0.89 5.51 9.92
C PRO A 61 1.56 4.22 9.43
N ASP A 62 1.34 3.11 10.13
CA ASP A 62 1.98 1.83 9.83
C ASP A 62 1.48 1.20 8.52
N VAL A 63 0.19 1.38 8.21
CA VAL A 63 -0.42 0.87 6.98
C VAL A 63 0.04 1.70 5.78
N ALA A 64 0.14 3.02 5.93
CA ALA A 64 0.59 3.92 4.89
C ALA A 64 2.06 3.65 4.51
N SER A 65 2.96 3.52 5.50
CA SER A 65 4.37 3.18 5.25
C SER A 65 4.53 1.76 4.68
N GLY A 66 3.83 0.77 5.23
CA GLY A 66 3.85 -0.60 4.72
C GLY A 66 3.32 -0.69 3.27
N MET A 67 2.27 0.05 2.95
CA MET A 67 1.74 0.14 1.58
C MET A 67 2.69 0.85 0.63
N ALA A 68 3.37 1.92 1.05
CA ALA A 68 4.33 2.63 0.21
C ALA A 68 5.47 1.71 -0.25
N ARG A 69 5.97 0.83 0.64
CA ARG A 69 6.91 -0.23 0.27
C ARG A 69 6.29 -1.16 -0.78
N PHE A 70 5.08 -1.65 -0.53
CA PHE A 70 4.46 -2.62 -1.43
C PHE A 70 4.14 -2.03 -2.81
N VAL A 71 3.74 -0.77 -2.89
CA VAL A 71 3.57 -0.03 -4.14
C VAL A 71 4.88 0.01 -4.94
N HIS A 72 6.02 0.24 -4.28
CA HIS A 72 7.33 0.12 -4.94
C HIS A 72 7.60 -1.32 -5.43
N GLU A 73 7.28 -2.36 -4.66
CA GLU A 73 7.42 -3.76 -5.10
C GLU A 73 6.57 -4.10 -6.34
N LEU A 74 5.47 -3.38 -6.56
CA LEU A 74 4.62 -3.47 -7.76
C LEU A 74 5.13 -2.66 -8.95
N TRP A 75 6.35 -2.11 -8.88
CA TRP A 75 6.92 -1.20 -9.87
C TRP A 75 6.10 0.08 -10.08
N MET A 76 5.34 0.49 -9.06
CA MET A 76 4.58 1.73 -9.04
C MET A 76 5.35 2.83 -8.28
N ASP A 77 4.94 4.07 -8.51
CA ASP A 77 5.54 5.26 -7.87
C ASP A 77 4.65 5.71 -6.69
N PRO A 78 5.07 5.52 -5.41
CA PRO A 78 4.35 6.02 -4.24
C PRO A 78 4.55 7.55 -4.09
N ALA A 79 4.04 8.31 -5.06
CA ALA A 79 4.27 9.74 -5.20
C ALA A 79 3.80 10.57 -3.99
N ILE A 80 2.71 10.16 -3.33
CA ILE A 80 2.21 10.82 -2.11
C ILE A 80 1.93 9.76 -1.05
N VAL A 81 2.47 9.95 0.15
CA VAL A 81 2.15 9.11 1.31
C VAL A 81 1.75 10.02 2.46
N ALA A 82 0.49 9.90 2.85
CA ALA A 82 -0.16 10.79 3.78
C ALA A 82 -0.87 10.03 4.90
N THR A 83 -1.00 10.67 6.06
CA THR A 83 -1.74 10.12 7.19
C THR A 83 -2.41 11.22 7.99
N GLY A 84 -3.58 10.93 8.56
CA GLY A 84 -4.31 11.88 9.42
C GLY A 84 -3.77 12.02 10.84
N THR A 85 -2.71 11.28 11.18
CA THR A 85 -2.10 11.31 12.51
C THR A 85 -0.68 11.88 12.42
N GLU A 86 -0.36 12.82 13.31
CA GLU A 86 1.01 13.30 13.48
C GLU A 86 1.90 12.17 14.02
N SER A 87 2.92 11.78 13.26
CA SER A 87 3.87 10.72 13.65
C SER A 87 5.25 10.97 13.06
N LYS A 88 6.27 11.00 13.93
CA LYS A 88 7.67 11.17 13.51
C LYS A 88 8.25 9.86 12.97
N GLU A 89 7.79 8.75 13.52
CA GLU A 89 8.13 7.40 13.09
C GLU A 89 7.68 7.18 11.64
N PHE A 90 6.43 7.54 11.32
CA PHE A 90 5.91 7.51 9.96
C PHE A 90 6.81 8.26 8.97
N VAL A 91 7.15 9.51 9.28
CA VAL A 91 7.98 10.34 8.40
C VAL A 91 9.34 9.67 8.19
N LYS A 92 9.96 9.17 9.26
CA LYS A 92 11.25 8.47 9.19
C LYS A 92 11.17 7.20 8.33
N ASP A 93 10.10 6.42 8.47
CA ASP A 93 9.93 5.16 7.74
C ASP A 93 9.73 5.43 6.25
N VAL A 94 8.90 6.41 5.89
CA VAL A 94 8.68 6.78 4.48
C VAL A 94 9.92 7.42 3.86
N GLN A 95 10.68 8.22 4.62
CA GLN A 95 11.98 8.73 4.15
C GLN A 95 12.99 7.59 3.90
N ALA A 96 13.00 6.57 4.75
CA ALA A 96 13.84 5.39 4.53
C ALA A 96 13.43 4.66 3.24
N ILE A 97 12.13 4.47 3.00
CA ILE A 97 11.59 3.92 1.75
C ILE A 97 12.05 4.77 0.55
N ALA A 98 11.84 6.08 0.57
CA ALA A 98 12.26 6.99 -0.50
C ALA A 98 13.75 6.85 -0.82
N SER A 99 14.61 6.85 0.22
CA SER A 99 16.07 6.75 0.05
C SER A 99 16.53 5.40 -0.51
N GLN A 100 15.86 4.30 -0.16
CA GLN A 100 16.21 2.95 -0.62
C GLN A 100 15.69 2.67 -2.03
N THR A 101 14.56 3.28 -2.40
CA THR A 101 13.87 3.03 -3.66
C THR A 101 14.21 4.04 -4.75
N GLY A 102 14.74 5.21 -4.37
CA GLY A 102 15.03 6.32 -5.28
C GLY A 102 13.80 7.16 -5.67
N HIS A 103 12.65 6.91 -5.03
CA HIS A 103 11.41 7.63 -5.30
C HIS A 103 11.40 9.02 -4.64
N GLU A 104 10.88 10.01 -5.35
CA GLU A 104 10.58 11.34 -4.80
C GLU A 104 9.17 11.30 -4.19
N ILE A 105 9.11 11.01 -2.89
CA ILE A 105 7.84 10.85 -2.18
C ILE A 105 7.47 12.15 -1.44
N GLU A 106 6.26 12.66 -1.69
CA GLU A 106 5.68 13.70 -0.85
C GLU A 106 5.06 13.10 0.41
N ILE A 107 5.64 13.44 1.58
CA ILE A 107 5.27 12.86 2.88
C ILE A 107 4.46 13.88 3.68
N ILE A 108 3.21 13.54 4.02
CA ILE A 108 2.29 14.48 4.69
C ILE A 108 1.74 13.85 5.99
N PRO A 109 2.39 14.08 7.15
CA PRO A 109 1.86 13.66 8.45
C PRO A 109 0.73 14.60 8.91
N GLY A 110 -0.19 14.09 9.73
CA GLY A 110 -1.23 14.91 10.37
C GLY A 110 -2.23 15.59 9.42
N CYS A 111 -2.33 15.15 8.17
CA CYS A 111 -3.10 15.86 7.14
C CYS A 111 -4.58 15.53 7.17
N ASP A 112 -5.41 16.49 6.76
CA ASP A 112 -6.81 16.22 6.46
C ASP A 112 -7.01 15.84 4.97
N LEU A 113 -8.27 15.58 4.60
CA LEU A 113 -8.62 15.22 3.24
C LEU A 113 -8.52 16.40 2.27
N TYR A 114 -8.62 17.64 2.75
CA TYR A 114 -8.49 18.82 1.91
C TYR A 114 -7.03 19.02 1.50
N GLU A 115 -6.11 18.92 2.45
CA GLU A 115 -4.66 18.96 2.18
C GLU A 115 -4.23 17.82 1.26
N LEU A 116 -4.75 16.61 1.47
CA LEU A 116 -4.54 15.48 0.57
C LEU A 116 -5.02 15.79 -0.86
N HIS A 117 -6.21 16.40 -1.01
CA HIS A 117 -6.77 16.74 -2.31
C HIS A 117 -5.90 17.78 -3.03
N GLU A 118 -5.46 18.82 -2.33
CA GLU A 118 -4.56 19.83 -2.91
C GLU A 118 -3.20 19.24 -3.31
N ALA A 119 -2.67 18.30 -2.53
CA ALA A 119 -1.44 17.59 -2.90
C ALA A 119 -1.62 16.74 -4.17
N ILE A 120 -2.74 16.01 -4.27
CA ILE A 120 -3.09 15.23 -5.45
C ILE A 120 -3.16 16.11 -6.71
N LYS A 121 -3.80 17.29 -6.62
CA LYS A 121 -3.87 18.23 -7.75
C LYS A 121 -2.50 18.73 -8.20
N ARG A 122 -1.59 18.96 -7.25
CA ARG A 122 -0.25 19.49 -7.55
C ARG A 122 0.65 18.42 -8.18
N VAL A 123 0.65 17.21 -7.64
CA VAL A 123 1.58 16.14 -8.05
C VAL A 123 1.05 15.37 -9.27
N GLY A 124 -0.27 15.16 -9.33
CA GLY A 124 -0.93 14.28 -10.31
C GLY A 124 -0.63 12.81 -10.02
N VAL A 125 -1.68 12.02 -9.79
CA VAL A 125 -1.57 10.57 -9.53
C VAL A 125 -2.54 9.77 -10.40
N ASP A 126 -2.25 8.49 -10.62
CA ASP A 126 -3.13 7.56 -11.36
C ASP A 126 -4.11 6.83 -10.44
N LEU A 127 -3.73 6.63 -9.17
CA LEU A 127 -4.46 5.83 -8.20
C LEU A 127 -4.43 6.49 -6.83
N LEU A 128 -5.60 6.60 -6.20
CA LEU A 128 -5.72 6.92 -4.78
C LEU A 128 -6.08 5.66 -3.98
N MET A 129 -5.26 5.37 -2.97
CA MET A 129 -5.52 4.34 -1.98
C MET A 129 -5.92 4.97 -0.65
N GLY A 130 -7.14 4.71 -0.18
CA GLY A 130 -7.59 5.26 1.10
C GLY A 130 -8.97 4.79 1.55
N ASN A 131 -9.47 5.38 2.63
CA ASN A 131 -10.78 5.05 3.19
C ASN A 131 -11.93 5.61 2.35
N THR A 132 -13.19 5.28 2.66
CA THR A 132 -14.34 5.67 1.83
C THR A 132 -14.44 7.19 1.57
N HIS A 133 -13.91 8.04 2.45
CA HIS A 133 -13.93 9.48 2.25
C HIS A 133 -13.05 9.94 1.08
N GLY A 134 -11.95 9.23 0.80
CA GLY A 134 -11.08 9.51 -0.35
C GLY A 134 -11.76 9.28 -1.70
N LYS A 135 -12.89 8.57 -1.74
CA LYS A 135 -13.63 8.33 -2.99
C LYS A 135 -14.05 9.64 -3.67
N VAL A 136 -14.48 10.65 -2.90
CA VAL A 136 -14.92 11.93 -3.45
C VAL A 136 -13.77 12.62 -4.20
N ILE A 137 -12.56 12.58 -3.63
CA ILE A 137 -11.35 13.11 -4.27
C ILE A 137 -11.05 12.37 -5.57
N ALA A 138 -11.15 11.04 -5.56
CA ALA A 138 -10.90 10.23 -6.75
C ALA A 138 -11.91 10.49 -7.87
N ASP A 139 -13.19 10.68 -7.53
CA ASP A 139 -14.25 11.01 -8.48
C ASP A 139 -14.03 12.43 -9.07
N ASP A 140 -13.65 13.41 -8.24
CA ASP A 140 -13.39 14.80 -8.66
C ASP A 140 -12.17 14.90 -9.59
N GLU A 141 -11.08 14.21 -9.24
CA GLU A 141 -9.82 14.21 -9.99
C GLU A 141 -9.80 13.20 -11.14
N LYS A 142 -10.85 12.37 -11.27
CA LYS A 142 -10.99 11.30 -12.26
C LYS A 142 -9.80 10.35 -12.27
N ILE A 143 -9.48 9.82 -11.09
CA ILE A 143 -8.38 8.85 -10.89
C ILE A 143 -8.93 7.53 -10.36
N ALA A 144 -8.18 6.44 -10.52
CA ALA A 144 -8.57 5.15 -9.97
C ALA A 144 -8.63 5.21 -8.43
N PHE A 145 -9.50 4.39 -7.82
CA PHE A 145 -9.66 4.37 -6.36
C PHE A 145 -9.67 2.95 -5.79
N ALA A 146 -8.68 2.63 -4.97
CA ALA A 146 -8.61 1.38 -4.23
C ALA A 146 -8.81 1.62 -2.73
N ARG A 147 -9.75 0.87 -2.12
CA ARG A 147 -10.03 1.03 -0.68
C ARG A 147 -8.88 0.49 0.16
N LEU A 148 -8.41 1.28 1.10
CA LEU A 148 -7.37 0.95 2.06
C LEU A 148 -7.69 1.60 3.43
N GLY A 149 -7.37 0.92 4.52
CA GLY A 149 -7.58 1.44 5.86
C GLY A 149 -9.05 1.47 6.30
N PHE A 150 -9.39 2.46 7.12
CA PHE A 150 -10.68 2.61 7.80
C PHE A 150 -11.12 4.09 7.83
N PRO A 151 -12.43 4.40 7.79
CA PRO A 151 -13.57 3.49 7.63
C PRO A 151 -13.86 3.10 6.17
N VAL A 152 -14.39 1.88 5.98
CA VAL A 152 -14.96 1.44 4.70
C VAL A 152 -16.41 1.03 4.90
N TYR A 153 -17.34 1.96 4.62
CA TYR A 153 -18.78 1.74 4.84
C TYR A 153 -19.57 1.56 3.54
N ASP A 154 -18.94 1.75 2.38
CA ASP A 154 -19.57 1.62 1.06
C ASP A 154 -19.25 0.28 0.36
N ARG A 155 -18.65 -0.68 1.07
CA ARG A 155 -18.41 -2.06 0.61
C ARG A 155 -18.67 -3.05 1.74
N VAL A 156 -19.45 -4.08 1.44
CA VAL A 156 -19.74 -5.16 2.39
C VAL A 156 -18.63 -6.21 2.33
N GLY A 157 -18.15 -6.66 3.49
CA GLY A 157 -17.17 -7.75 3.59
C GLY A 157 -15.71 -7.32 3.47
N TYR A 158 -15.43 -6.04 3.18
CA TYR A 158 -14.08 -5.48 3.09
C TYR A 158 -13.20 -5.85 4.29
N GLN A 159 -13.74 -5.72 5.50
CA GLN A 159 -13.03 -5.98 6.76
C GLN A 159 -12.66 -7.45 6.99
N ARG A 160 -13.19 -8.38 6.19
CA ARG A 160 -12.87 -9.82 6.30
C ARG A 160 -11.69 -10.22 5.41
N ILE A 161 -11.31 -9.36 4.48
CA ILE A 161 -10.26 -9.62 3.50
C ILE A 161 -8.94 -9.10 4.06
N PRO A 162 -7.94 -9.97 4.29
CA PRO A 162 -6.67 -9.54 4.88
C PRO A 162 -5.88 -8.66 3.92
N ILE A 163 -5.10 -7.74 4.48
CA ILE A 163 -4.11 -6.90 3.78
C ILE A 163 -2.67 -7.17 4.24
N ILE A 164 -2.49 -8.03 5.25
CA ILE A 164 -1.21 -8.38 5.87
C ILE A 164 -0.78 -9.79 5.44
N GLY A 165 0.52 -10.00 5.33
CA GLY A 165 1.15 -11.25 4.92
C GLY A 165 0.99 -11.52 3.42
N TYR A 166 1.54 -12.65 2.95
CA TYR A 166 1.52 -12.97 1.51
C TYR A 166 0.11 -13.05 0.91
N ASN A 167 -0.86 -13.65 1.61
CA ASN A 167 -2.26 -13.70 1.16
C ASN A 167 -2.90 -12.32 1.16
N GLY A 168 -2.53 -11.45 2.10
CA GLY A 168 -2.97 -10.06 2.11
C GLY A 168 -2.39 -9.28 0.92
N GLY A 169 -1.13 -9.52 0.59
CA GLY A 169 -0.49 -9.02 -0.63
C GLY A 169 -1.27 -9.42 -1.89
N ILE A 170 -1.65 -10.69 -2.03
CA ILE A 170 -2.42 -11.17 -3.20
C ILE A 170 -3.75 -10.41 -3.31
N ASN A 171 -4.50 -10.29 -2.22
CA ASN A 171 -5.75 -9.53 -2.22
C ASN A 171 -5.55 -8.04 -2.58
N LEU A 172 -4.41 -7.45 -2.20
CA LEU A 172 -4.07 -6.08 -2.52
C LEU A 172 -3.70 -5.94 -4.01
N VAL A 173 -2.94 -6.88 -4.59
CA VAL A 173 -2.64 -6.93 -6.02
C VAL A 173 -3.94 -6.90 -6.82
N ASP A 174 -4.85 -7.83 -6.54
CA ASP A 174 -6.14 -7.92 -7.23
C ASP A 174 -6.94 -6.63 -7.08
N ARG A 175 -6.95 -6.03 -5.88
CA ARG A 175 -7.67 -4.79 -5.61
C ARG A 175 -7.11 -3.61 -6.40
N ILE A 176 -5.79 -3.47 -6.45
CA ILE A 176 -5.09 -2.39 -7.17
C ILE A 176 -5.31 -2.54 -8.68
N ALA A 177 -5.05 -3.73 -9.21
CA ALA A 177 -5.16 -4.00 -10.64
C ALA A 177 -6.60 -3.79 -11.14
N ASN A 178 -7.60 -4.32 -10.43
CA ASN A 178 -8.99 -4.16 -10.83
C ASN A 178 -9.46 -2.70 -10.71
N ALA A 179 -9.02 -1.94 -9.68
CA ALA A 179 -9.35 -0.52 -9.59
C ALA A 179 -8.82 0.29 -10.78
N ILE A 180 -7.63 -0.05 -11.28
CA ILE A 180 -7.03 0.58 -12.46
C ILE A 180 -7.78 0.19 -13.74
N LEU A 181 -8.13 -1.09 -13.89
CA LEU A 181 -8.87 -1.59 -15.06
C LEU A 181 -10.29 -1.00 -15.13
N ASP A 182 -11.03 -1.04 -14.02
CA ASP A 182 -12.39 -0.49 -13.93
C ASP A 182 -12.42 1.01 -14.28
N HIS A 183 -11.36 1.74 -13.94
CA HIS A 183 -11.24 3.15 -14.30
C HIS A 183 -10.86 3.35 -15.78
N GLY A 184 -9.98 2.52 -16.34
CA GLY A 184 -9.56 2.60 -17.74
C GLY A 184 -10.64 2.19 -18.75
N ASP A 185 -11.60 1.36 -18.32
CA ASP A 185 -12.75 0.92 -19.13
C ASP A 185 -13.94 1.89 -19.07
N ALA A 186 -13.90 2.90 -18.19
CA ALA A 186 -14.97 3.89 -17.96
C ALA A 186 -14.80 5.17 -18.80
#